data_AF-Q4L8I1-F1
#
_entry.id   AF-Q4L8I1-F1
#
_cell.length_a   1.000
_cell.length_b   1.000
_cell.length_c   1.000
_cell.angle_alpha   90.00
_cell.angle_beta   90.00
_cell.angle_gamma   90.00
#
_symmetry.space_group_name_H-M   'P 1'
#
loop_
_entity.id
_entity.type
_entity.pdbx_description
1 polymer ?
#
loop_
_entity_poly.entity_id
_entity_poly.type
_entity_poly.pdbx_seq_one_letter_code
_entity_poly.pdbx_strand_id
1 'polypeptide(L)' 'MSWQIILFFLAGPIIIGIGNLVLGPIFSKHIPFKVQMRSFLVGTMIYLLLATIGYYLLLQGRI' A
#
# COMPACT_ATOMS: atom_id res chain seq x y z
N MET A 1 20.66 6.58 -2.21
CA MET A 1 19.32 5.96 -2.18
C MET A 1 18.38 6.91 -2.90
N SER A 2 17.90 6.57 -4.10
CA SER A 2 17.14 7.53 -4.91
C SER A 2 15.74 7.72 -4.32
N TRP A 3 15.33 8.98 -4.16
CA TRP A 3 14.06 9.40 -3.58
C TRP A 3 12.84 8.82 -4.33
N GLN A 4 13.01 8.48 -5.62
CA GLN A 4 12.01 7.77 -6.42
C GLN A 4 11.66 6.39 -5.86
N ILE A 5 12.66 5.65 -5.37
CA ILE A 5 12.45 4.32 -4.80
C ILE A 5 11.63 4.45 -3.51
N ILE A 6 11.96 5.44 -2.68
CA ILE A 6 11.22 5.71 -1.44
C ILE A 6 9.76 6.04 -1.76
N LEU A 7 9.51 6.91 -2.73
CA LEU A 7 8.16 7.26 -3.17
C LEU A 7 7.41 6.06 -3.74
N PHE A 8 8.07 5.18 -4.50
CA PHE A 8 7.47 3.96 -5.02
C PHE A 8 6.99 3.04 -3.89
N PHE A 9 7.81 2.84 -2.84
CA PHE A 9 7.42 2.03 -1.69
C PHE A 9 6.35 2.71 -0.80
N LEU A 10 6.33 4.04 -0.71
CA LEU A 10 5.37 4.77 0.12
C LEU A 10 4.01 5.04 -0.55
N ALA A 11 3.99 5.24 -1.87
CA ALA A 11 2.78 5.66 -2.58
C ALA A 11 1.64 4.63 -2.47
N GLY A 12 1.94 3.35 -2.65
CA GLY A 12 0.93 2.28 -2.51
C GLY A 12 0.30 2.22 -1.11
N PRO A 13 1.08 2.12 -0.03
CA PRO A 13 0.55 2.15 1.34
C PRO A 13 -0.31 3.38 1.61
N ILE A 14 0.08 4.56 1.12
CA ILE A 14 -0.72 5.80 1.28
C ILE A 14 -2.07 5.67 0.58
N ILE A 15 -2.09 5.23 -0.69
CA ILE A 15 -3.33 5.06 -1.45
C ILE A 15 -4.25 4.00 -0.81
N ILE A 16 -3.68 2.86 -0.41
CA ILE A 16 -4.42 1.76 0.24
C ILE A 16 -4.95 2.22 1.61
N GLY A 17 -4.19 3.04 2.34
CA GLY A 17 -4.59 3.66 3.60
C GLY A 17 -5.78 4.59 3.42
N ILE A 18 -5.74 5.50 2.44
CA ILE A 18 -6.87 6.38 2.14
C ILE A 18 -8.10 5.57 1.74
N GLY A 19 -7.94 4.57 0.87
CA GLY A 19 -9.05 3.71 0.45
C GLY A 19 -9.73 2.95 1.60
N ASN A 20 -8.94 2.22 2.40
CA ASN A 20 -9.50 1.35 3.44
C ASN A 20 -9.83 2.09 4.74
N LEU A 21 -8.99 3.04 5.17
CA LEU A 21 -9.14 3.68 6.49
C LEU A 21 -9.95 4.99 6.45
N VAL A 22 -10.03 5.65 5.29
CA VAL A 22 -10.78 6.92 5.14
C VAL A 22 -12.04 6.70 4.32
N LEU A 23 -11.90 6.27 3.06
CA LEU A 23 -13.04 6.10 2.16
C LEU A 23 -13.94 4.93 2.60
N GLY A 24 -13.37 3.80 3.03
CA GLY A 24 -14.10 2.63 3.51
C GLY A 24 -15.13 2.94 4.61
N PRO A 25 -14.72 3.61 5.71
CA PRO A 25 -15.64 4.02 6.77
C PRO A 25 -16.65 5.09 6.34
N ILE A 26 -16.27 5.99 5.43
CA ILE A 26 -17.16 7.05 4.91
C ILE A 26 -18.29 6.44 4.06
N PHE A 27 -17.96 5.54 3.14
CA PHE A 27 -18.94 4.92 2.24
C PHE A 27 -19.69 3.74 2.85
N SER A 28 -19.08 3.06 3.83
CA SER A 28 -19.63 1.82 4.40
C SER A 28 -19.60 1.85 5.93
N LYS A 29 -20.42 2.74 6.52
CA LYS A 29 -20.58 2.91 7.98
C LYS A 29 -20.96 1.63 8.74
N HIS A 30 -21.50 0.62 8.04
CA HIS A 30 -21.91 -0.64 8.64
C HIS A 30 -20.73 -1.61 8.85
N ILE A 31 -19.61 -1.40 8.17
CA ILE A 31 -18.44 -2.28 8.29
C ILE A 31 -17.60 -1.81 9.49
N PRO A 32 -17.33 -2.68 10.49
CA PRO A 32 -16.55 -2.30 11.64
C PRO A 32 -15.11 -1.93 11.23
N PHE A 33 -14.58 -0.87 11.85
CA PHE A 33 -13.24 -0.34 11.55
C PHE A 33 -12.13 -1.40 11.63
N LYS A 34 -12.27 -2.41 12.50
CA LYS A 34 -11.35 -3.54 12.61
C LYS A 34 -11.18 -4.32 11.30
N VAL A 35 -12.24 -4.44 10.49
CA VAL A 35 -12.19 -5.10 9.18
C VAL A 35 -11.45 -4.23 8.18
N GLN A 36 -11.71 -2.92 8.17
CA GLN A 36 -11.00 -1.95 7.34
C GLN A 36 -9.50 -1.90 7.66
N MET A 37 -9.15 -1.97 8.95
CA MET A 37 -7.77 -2.00 9.42
C MET A 37 -7.04 -3.28 9.02
N ARG A 38 -7.73 -4.44 9.04
CA ARG A 38 -7.20 -5.69 8.50
C ARG A 38 -7.02 -5.64 6.99
N SER A 39 -7.98 -5.08 6.27
CA SER A 39 -7.89 -4.87 4.82
C SER A 39 -6.70 -3.98 4.45
N PHE A 40 -6.50 -2.89 5.18
CA PHE A 40 -5.33 -2.02 5.05
C PHE A 40 -4.02 -2.78 5.25
N LEU A 41 -3.90 -3.55 6.35
CA LEU A 41 -2.69 -4.32 6.66
C LEU A 41 -2.39 -5.34 5.56
N VAL A 42 -3.38 -6.14 5.16
CA VAL A 42 -3.22 -7.17 4.12
C VAL A 42 -2.87 -6.53 2.77
N GLY A 43 -3.59 -5.49 2.36
CA GLY A 43 -3.34 -4.79 1.11
C GLY A 43 -1.95 -4.16 1.06
N THR A 44 -1.52 -3.54 2.15
CA THR A 44 -0.18 -2.94 2.27
C THR A 44 0.90 -4.01 2.20
N MET A 45 0.71 -5.14 2.88
CA MET A 45 1.67 -6.24 2.90
C MET A 45 1.84 -6.88 1.51
N ILE A 46 0.74 -7.08 0.78
CA ILE A 46 0.74 -7.56 -0.61
C ILE A 46 1.45 -6.55 -1.52
N TYR A 47 1.13 -5.26 -1.39
CA TYR A 47 1.76 -4.21 -2.19
C TYR A 47 3.27 -4.17 -1.96
N LEU A 48 3.72 -4.21 -0.71
CA LEU A 48 5.15 -4.17 -0.38
C LEU A 48 5.91 -5.39 -0.90
N LEU A 49 5.30 -6.58 -0.88
CA LEU A 49 5.87 -7.77 -1.50
C LEU A 49 6.03 -7.59 -3.02
N LEU A 50 4.99 -7.12 -3.71
CA LEU A 50 5.04 -6.86 -5.14
C LEU A 50 6.03 -5.73 -5.49
N ALA A 51 6.07 -4.68 -4.69
CA ALA A 51 7.02 -3.57 -4.86
C ALA A 51 8.45 -4.05 -4.66
N THR A 52 8.70 -4.95 -3.71
CA THR A 52 10.01 -5.58 -3.51
C THR A 52 10.39 -6.40 -4.73
N ILE A 53 9.50 -7.29 -5.20
CA ILE A 53 9.74 -8.10 -6.39
C ILE A 53 10.00 -7.21 -7.61
N GLY A 54 9.18 -6.18 -7.84
CA GLY A 54 9.36 -5.22 -8.92
C GLY A 54 10.68 -4.45 -8.80
N TYR A 55 11.09 -4.06 -7.59
CA TYR A 55 12.37 -3.42 -7.37
C TYR A 55 13.54 -4.35 -7.75
N TYR A 56 13.54 -5.59 -7.26
CA TYR A 56 14.59 -6.57 -7.56
C TYR A 56 14.63 -6.98 -9.05
N LEU A 57 13.47 -7.16 -9.69
CA LEU A 57 13.39 -7.62 -11.09
C LEU A 57 13.59 -6.51 -12.12
N LEU A 58 13.10 -5.29 -11.85
CA LEU A 58 13.04 -4.22 -12.86
C LEU A 58 13.99 -3.05 -12.57
N LEU A 59 14.26 -2.73 -11.29
CA LEU A 59 15.00 -1.53 -10.91
C LEU A 59 16.43 -1.82 -10.44
N GLN A 60 16.71 -2.98 -9.84
CA GLN A 60 18.00 -3.28 -9.19
C GLN A 60 19.21 -3.25 -10.13
N GLY A 61 18.99 -3.38 -11.44
CA GLY A 61 20.04 -3.29 -12.46
C GLY A 61 19.95 -2.10 -13.42
N ARG A 62 18.98 -1.19 -13.23
CA ARG A 62 18.73 -0.05 -14.15
C ARG A 62 18.91 1.32 -13.52
N ILE A 63 19.22 1.40 -12.22
CA ILE A 63 19.39 2.65 -11.47
C ILE A 63 20.71 2.59 -10.68
#